data_AF-A0A087TFC2-F1
#
_entry.id   AF-A0A087TFC2-F1
#
_cell.length_a   1.000
_cell.length_b   1.000
_cell.length_c   1.000
_cell.angle_alpha   90.00
_cell.angle_beta   90.00
_cell.angle_gamma   90.00
#
_symmetry.space_group_name_H-M   'P 1'
#
loop_
_entity.id
_entity.type
_entity.pdbx_description
1 polymer ?
#
loop_
_entity_poly.entity_id
_entity_poly.type
_entity_poly.pdbx_seq_one_letter_code
_entity_poly.pdbx_strand_id
1 'polypeptide(L)'
;MSNAMCVDMFKEAGHTKLIKDSFLCAGYKAGGKDSCEGDSGGPLMVERENGQWVLVGTVSHGIRCADPNLPGVYMRISAYRSWIDKIVK
;
A
#
# COMPACT_ATOMS: atom_id res chain seq x y z
N MET A 1 0.44 6.13 4.92
CA MET A 1 0.89 7.51 4.59
C MET A 1 -0.01 8.10 3.50
N SER A 2 0.09 9.40 3.20
CA SER A 2 -0.63 9.99 2.06
C SER A 2 0.05 9.63 0.72
N ASN A 3 -0.69 9.71 -0.38
CA ASN A 3 -0.13 9.44 -1.71
C ASN A 3 0.96 10.46 -2.08
N ALA A 4 0.81 11.73 -1.69
CA ALA A 4 1.82 12.77 -1.92
C ALA A 4 3.14 12.43 -1.20
N MET A 5 3.07 12.06 0.09
CA MET A 5 4.26 11.64 0.84
C MET A 5 4.94 10.42 0.21
N CYS A 6 4.16 9.46 -0.29
CA CYS A 6 4.68 8.29 -0.96
C CYS A 6 5.45 8.65 -2.25
N VAL A 7 4.90 9.56 -3.06
CA VAL A 7 5.57 10.09 -4.26
C VAL A 7 6.88 10.79 -3.88
N ASP A 8 6.89 11.59 -2.81
CA ASP A 8 8.09 12.30 -2.37
C ASP A 8 9.17 11.33 -1.87
N MET A 9 8.80 10.27 -1.15
CA MET A 9 9.75 9.21 -0.75
C MET A 9 10.38 8.53 -1.97
N PHE A 10 9.59 8.14 -2.97
CA PHE A 10 10.15 7.56 -4.19
C PHE A 10 11.11 8.52 -4.91
N LYS A 11 10.78 9.82 -4.96
CA LYS A 11 11.66 10.84 -5.55
C LYS A 11 12.98 10.97 -4.79
N GLU A 12 12.96 10.95 -3.46
CA GLU A 12 14.17 10.96 -2.63
C GLU A 12 15.08 9.74 -2.90
N ALA A 13 14.49 8.59 -3.23
CA ALA A 13 15.23 7.38 -3.64
C ALA A 13 15.65 7.38 -5.12
N GLY A 14 15.42 8.48 -5.87
CA GLY A 14 15.79 8.58 -7.28
C GLY A 14 14.79 7.94 -8.25
N HIS A 15 13.56 7.64 -7.80
CA HIS A 15 12.53 7.03 -8.61
C HIS A 15 11.36 7.98 -8.87
N THR A 16 10.92 8.07 -10.13
CA THR A 16 9.68 8.78 -10.48
C THR A 16 8.54 7.79 -10.52
N LYS A 17 7.60 7.90 -9.58
CA LYS A 17 6.43 7.01 -9.48
C LYS A 17 5.14 7.83 -9.35
N LEU A 18 4.13 7.49 -10.15
CA LEU A 18 2.79 8.06 -10.04
C LEU A 18 1.93 7.15 -9.15
N ILE A 19 1.45 7.68 -8.03
CA ILE A 19 0.52 6.97 -7.14
C ILE A 19 -0.89 7.51 -7.36
N LYS A 20 -1.72 6.74 -8.08
CA LYS A 20 -3.14 7.07 -8.32
C LYS A 20 -3.95 6.91 -7.02
N ASP A 21 -5.13 7.51 -6.97
CA ASP A 21 -6.04 7.40 -5.82
C ASP A 21 -6.54 5.97 -5.58
N SER A 22 -6.53 5.12 -6.61
CA SER A 22 -6.79 3.69 -6.53
C SER A 22 -5.70 2.90 -5.80
N PHE A 23 -4.59 3.54 -5.44
CA PHE A 23 -3.51 2.97 -4.65
C PHE A 23 -3.34 3.69 -3.31
N LEU A 24 -2.67 3.01 -2.39
CA LEU A 24 -2.14 3.55 -1.16
C LEU A 24 -0.73 3.01 -0.93
N CYS A 25 0.04 3.66 -0.05
CA CYS A 25 1.37 3.20 0.33
C CYS A 25 1.48 2.93 1.83
N ALA A 26 2.30 1.94 2.18
CA ALA A 26 2.71 1.63 3.54
C ALA A 26 4.22 1.33 3.56
N GLY A 27 4.89 1.74 4.63
CA GLY A 27 6.34 1.68 4.75
C GLY A 27 6.87 2.84 5.58
N TYR A 28 8.15 2.81 5.89
CA TYR A 28 8.82 3.82 6.71
C TYR A 28 9.92 4.51 5.90
N LYS A 29 10.19 5.78 6.21
CA LYS A 29 11.29 6.52 5.60
C LYS A 29 12.64 5.81 5.78
N ALA A 30 12.86 5.26 6.97
CA ALA A 30 14.05 4.49 7.31
C ALA A 30 14.04 3.03 6.78
N GLY A 31 12.98 2.60 6.08
CA GLY A 31 12.82 1.21 5.66
C GLY A 31 12.50 0.26 6.83
N GLY A 32 12.96 -0.98 6.74
CA GLY A 32 12.91 -2.00 7.79
C GLY A 32 11.61 -2.81 7.90
N LYS A 33 10.49 -2.33 7.36
CA LYS A 33 9.24 -3.10 7.26
C LYS A 33 8.53 -2.83 5.94
N ASP A 34 8.27 -3.91 5.21
CA ASP A 34 7.53 -3.90 3.95
C ASP A 34 7.01 -5.31 3.63
N SER A 35 6.09 -5.40 2.68
CA SER A 35 5.82 -6.64 1.94
C SER A 35 6.93 -6.93 0.94
N CYS A 36 7.09 -8.20 0.56
CA CYS A 36 8.15 -8.68 -0.31
C CYS A 36 7.66 -9.43 -1.55
N GLU A 37 8.64 -9.81 -2.38
CA GLU A 37 8.43 -10.77 -3.46
C GLU A 37 7.78 -12.04 -2.91
N GLY A 38 6.69 -12.47 -3.55
CA GLY A 38 5.86 -13.59 -3.09
C GLY A 38 4.63 -13.19 -2.28
N ASP A 39 4.55 -11.96 -1.76
CA ASP A 39 3.39 -11.48 -1.00
C ASP A 39 2.26 -10.89 -1.87
N SER A 40 2.43 -10.90 -3.19
CA SER A 40 1.48 -10.32 -4.15
C SER A 40 0.04 -10.79 -3.93
N GLY A 41 -0.89 -9.84 -3.81
CA GLY A 41 -2.30 -10.11 -3.48
C GLY A 41 -2.59 -10.29 -1.99
N GLY A 42 -1.55 -10.38 -1.15
CA GLY A 42 -1.67 -10.51 0.29
C GLY A 42 -2.38 -9.32 0.95
N PRO A 43 -3.02 -9.52 2.12
CA PRO A 43 -3.84 -8.50 2.76
C PRO A 43 -3.00 -7.48 3.53
N LEU A 44 -3.28 -6.18 3.33
CA LEU A 44 -2.90 -5.12 4.26
C LEU A 44 -4.10 -4.79 5.15
N MET A 45 -3.97 -5.10 6.43
CA MET A 45 -5.04 -4.95 7.43
C MET A 45 -4.70 -3.87 8.45
N VAL A 46 -5.72 -3.17 8.95
CA VAL A 46 -5.60 -2.24 10.08
C VAL A 46 -6.59 -2.66 11.17
N GLU A 47 -6.12 -2.69 12.40
CA GLU A 47 -6.96 -2.93 13.58
C GLU A 47 -7.66 -1.63 14.00
N ARG A 48 -8.97 -1.70 14.20
CA ARG A 48 -9.78 -0.61 14.75
C ARG A 48 -9.72 -0.61 16.28
N GLU A 49 -10.11 0.50 16.90
CA GLU A 49 -10.16 0.65 18.36
C GLU A 49 -11.00 -0.43 19.07
N ASN A 50 -12.00 -1.00 18.38
CA ASN A 50 -12.84 -2.09 18.89
C ASN A 50 -12.26 -3.50 18.67
N GLY A 51 -10.99 -3.62 18.26
CA GLY A 51 -10.31 -4.89 17.98
C GLY A 51 -10.66 -5.54 16.64
N GLN A 52 -11.49 -4.88 15.81
CA GLN A 52 -11.84 -5.41 14.50
C GLN A 52 -10.75 -5.12 13.48
N TRP A 53 -10.27 -6.15 12.79
CA TRP A 53 -9.37 -6.01 11.65
C TRP A 53 -10.12 -5.69 10.37
N VAL A 54 -9.64 -4.69 9.63
CA VAL A 54 -10.23 -4.25 8.36
C VAL A 54 -9.20 -4.31 7.25
N LEU A 55 -9.57 -4.94 6.14
CA LEU A 55 -8.78 -4.97 4.92
C LEU A 55 -8.81 -3.59 4.27
N VAL A 56 -7.66 -2.92 4.26
CA VAL A 56 -7.50 -1.57 3.68
C VAL A 56 -6.78 -1.59 2.34
N GLY A 57 -5.95 -2.61 2.10
CA GLY A 57 -5.24 -2.78 0.84
C GLY A 57 -4.89 -4.21 0.51
N THR A 58 -4.44 -4.44 -0.73
CA THR A 58 -3.80 -5.69 -1.16
C THR A 58 -2.43 -5.38 -1.76
N VAL A 59 -1.43 -6.22 -1.48
CA VAL A 59 -0.07 -6.05 -2.00
C VAL A 59 -0.13 -6.02 -3.52
N SER A 60 0.44 -4.95 -4.13
CA SER A 60 0.41 -4.77 -5.57
C SER A 60 1.81 -4.78 -6.17
N HIS A 61 2.67 -3.84 -5.77
CA HIS A 61 4.05 -3.77 -6.28
C HIS A 61 4.94 -2.90 -5.39
N GLY A 62 6.26 -3.10 -5.48
CA GLY A 62 7.28 -2.37 -4.74
C GLY A 62 8.52 -2.10 -5.59
N ILE A 63 9.57 -1.54 -4.98
CA ILE A 63 10.92 -1.50 -5.55
C ILE A 63 11.83 -1.96 -4.43
N ARG A 64 12.24 -3.24 -4.45
CA ARG A 64 12.91 -3.93 -3.33
C ARG A 64 12.05 -3.96 -2.07
N CYS A 65 12.50 -4.75 -1.09
CA CYS A 65 11.81 -4.92 0.18
C CYS A 65 12.43 -4.05 1.26
N ALA A 66 11.60 -3.29 1.96
CA ALA A 66 11.97 -2.64 3.22
C ALA A 66 13.21 -1.73 3.11
N ASP A 67 13.53 -1.27 1.90
CA ASP A 67 14.60 -0.31 1.68
C ASP A 67 14.14 1.09 2.12
N PRO A 68 15.04 1.94 2.64
CA PRO A 68 14.74 3.33 2.96
C PRO A 68 14.13 4.05 1.75
N ASN A 69 13.11 4.88 2.01
CA ASN A 69 12.40 5.66 0.99
C ASN A 69 11.70 4.85 -0.12
N LEU A 70 11.63 3.53 -0.02
CA LEU A 70 10.98 2.65 -1.00
C LEU A 70 9.80 1.91 -0.35
N PRO A 71 8.66 2.59 -0.12
CA PRO A 71 7.50 1.97 0.51
C PRO A 71 6.77 1.01 -0.45
N GLY A 72 6.15 -0.03 0.10
CA GLY A 72 5.22 -0.88 -0.64
C GLY A 72 4.01 -0.11 -1.16
N VAL A 73 3.54 -0.48 -2.36
CA VAL A 73 2.33 0.05 -2.98
C VAL A 73 1.24 -1.02 -3.01
N TYR A 74 0.06 -0.63 -2.55
CA TYR A 74 -1.08 -1.52 -2.33
C TYR A 74 -2.29 -1.00 -3.09
N MET A 75 -3.13 -1.89 -3.65
CA MET A 75 -4.43 -1.48 -4.18
C MET A 75 -5.31 -1.00 -3.02
N ARG A 76 -5.97 0.15 -3.17
CA ARG A 76 -6.83 0.73 -2.12
C ARG A 76 -8.21 0.08 -2.15
N ILE A 77 -8.54 -0.73 -1.15
CA ILE A 77 -9.83 -1.45 -1.13
C ILE A 77 -11.04 -0.52 -1.19
N SER A 78 -10.98 0.65 -0.54
CA SER A 78 -12.09 1.60 -0.59
C SER A 78 -12.37 2.15 -1.99
N ALA A 79 -11.37 2.24 -2.88
CA ALA A 79 -11.56 2.66 -4.27
C ALA A 79 -12.24 1.59 -5.14
N TYR A 80 -12.14 0.31 -4.74
CA TYR A 80 -12.73 -0.82 -5.46
C TYR A 80 -14.01 -1.35 -4.81
N ARG A 81 -14.48 -0.72 -3.71
CA ARG A 81 -15.59 -1.23 -2.91
C ARG A 81 -16.85 -1.47 -3.72
N SER A 82 -17.24 -0.52 -4.57
CA SER A 82 -18.44 -0.65 -5.41
C SER A 82 -18.36 -1.81 -6.40
N TRP A 83 -17.18 -2.08 -6.94
CA TRP A 83 -16.96 -3.23 -7.83
C TRP A 83 -17.05 -4.54 -7.05
N ILE A 84 -16.41 -4.63 -5.88
CA ILE A 84 -16.47 -5.82 -5.01
C ILE A 84 -17.92 -6.13 -4.63
N ASP A 85 -18.66 -5.12 -4.18
CA ASP A 85 -20.06 -5.29 -3.80
C ASP A 85 -20.93 -5.78 -4.96
N LYS A 86 -20.63 -5.38 -6.20
CA LYS A 86 -21.37 -5.83 -7.40
C LYS A 86 -21.12 -7.30 -7.75
N ILE A 87 -19.95 -7.84 -7.38
CA ILE A 87 -19.56 -9.21 -7.73
C ILE A 87 -19.95 -10.20 -6.62
N VAL A 88 -19.88 -9.77 -5.36
CA VAL A 88 -20.05 -10.64 -4.19
C VAL A 88 -21.47 -10.61 -3.62
N LYS A 89 -22.27 -9.58 -3.95
CA LYS A 89 -23.70 -9.52 -3.60
C LYS A 89 -24.54 -9.82 -4.83
#